data_AF-A0A268RP24-F1
#
_entry.id   AF-A0A268RP24-F1
#
_cell.length_a   1.000
_cell.length_b   1.000
_cell.length_c   1.000
_cell.angle_alpha   90.00
_cell.angle_beta   90.00
_cell.angle_gamma   90.00
#
_symmetry.space_group_name_H-M   'P 1'
#
loop_
_entity.id
_entity.type
_entity.pdbx_description
1 polymer ?
#
loop_
_entity_poly.entity_id
_entity_poly.type
_entity_poly.pdbx_seq_one_letter_code
_entity_poly.pdbx_strand_id
1 'polypeptide(L)'
;MLRAIENRMNLLELCLMNFNMYSYYRDKYMFEHLSFLVNKWPEEKFIIWAHNYHIRKNNSLSRGWLNQKSLGEFFSERYNNSYHLGIYMKEGSAANNKGKPYNIKSHSKNSLENHLFSINNYNIIFESFKNKDPQKWYNHEQTERESGVDKRKLVPSQQYDGVIGIRHVTPAKDIYA
;
A
#
# COMPACT_ATOMS: atom_id res chain seq x y z
N MET A 1 -0.47 -30.23 2.68
CA MET A 1 -1.92 -30.49 2.58
C MET A 1 -2.69 -29.73 3.65
N LEU A 2 -2.36 -29.86 4.95
CA LEU A 2 -3.05 -29.18 6.06
C LEU A 2 -3.17 -27.65 5.89
N ARG A 3 -2.06 -26.95 5.64
CA ARG A 3 -2.06 -25.49 5.46
C ARG A 3 -2.96 -24.97 4.33
N ALA A 4 -3.12 -25.77 3.28
CA ALA A 4 -4.00 -25.42 2.17
C ALA A 4 -5.49 -25.51 2.56
N ILE A 5 -5.84 -26.41 3.49
CA ILE A 5 -7.19 -26.54 4.04
C ILE A 5 -7.47 -25.38 5.00
N GLU A 6 -6.53 -25.07 5.91
CA GLU A 6 -6.61 -23.92 6.81
C GLU A 6 -6.85 -22.61 6.05
N ASN A 7 -6.06 -22.35 5.00
CA ASN A 7 -6.23 -21.14 4.18
C ASN A 7 -7.63 -21.06 3.52
N ARG A 8 -8.25 -22.19 3.17
CA ARG A 8 -9.62 -22.23 2.62
C ARG A 8 -10.66 -21.99 3.70
N MET A 9 -10.47 -22.56 4.90
CA MET A 9 -11.35 -22.29 6.04
C MET A 9 -11.33 -20.81 6.40
N ASN A 10 -10.14 -20.20 6.49
CA ASN A 10 -9.97 -18.77 6.72
C ASN A 10 -10.72 -17.92 5.67
N LEU A 11 -10.68 -18.31 4.39
CA LEU A 11 -11.44 -17.63 3.34
C LEU A 11 -12.97 -17.72 3.57
N LEU A 12 -13.47 -18.87 3.99
CA LEU A 12 -14.89 -19.04 4.30
C LEU A 12 -15.31 -18.21 5.52
N GLU A 13 -14.47 -18.14 6.55
CA GLU A 13 -14.71 -17.28 7.72
C GLU A 13 -14.81 -15.80 7.32
N LEU A 14 -13.92 -15.33 6.44
CA LEU A 14 -13.95 -13.96 5.93
C LEU A 14 -15.30 -13.61 5.26
N CYS A 15 -15.93 -14.55 4.57
CA CYS A 15 -17.24 -14.34 3.92
C CYS A 15 -18.37 -14.08 4.92
N LEU A 16 -18.20 -14.46 6.19
CA LEU A 16 -19.20 -14.29 7.25
C LEU A 16 -19.01 -12.99 8.05
N MET A 17 -17.93 -12.26 7.79
CA MET A 17 -17.55 -11.08 8.57
C MET A 17 -18.13 -9.79 8.00
N ASN A 18 -18.41 -8.82 8.88
CA ASN A 18 -18.63 -7.45 8.44
C ASN A 18 -17.37 -6.85 7.83
N PHE A 19 -17.50 -5.73 7.14
CA PHE A 19 -16.40 -5.13 6.37
C PHE A 19 -15.14 -4.79 7.20
N ASN A 20 -15.30 -4.28 8.42
CA ASN A 20 -14.16 -3.92 9.27
C ASN A 20 -13.40 -5.16 9.74
N MET A 21 -14.13 -6.17 10.21
CA MET A 21 -13.57 -7.46 10.59
C MET A 21 -12.90 -8.14 9.39
N TYR A 22 -13.59 -8.19 8.24
CA TYR A 22 -13.06 -8.72 6.99
C TYR A 22 -11.72 -8.06 6.64
N SER A 23 -11.65 -6.73 6.68
CA SER A 23 -10.44 -5.99 6.31
C SER A 23 -9.25 -6.31 7.22
N TYR A 24 -9.49 -6.39 8.54
CA TYR A 24 -8.48 -6.76 9.52
C TYR A 24 -8.02 -8.21 9.35
N TYR A 25 -8.96 -9.16 9.34
CA TYR A 25 -8.65 -10.58 9.31
C TYR A 25 -8.06 -11.03 7.98
N ARG A 26 -8.47 -10.42 6.86
CA ARG A 26 -7.86 -10.69 5.56
C ARG A 26 -6.37 -10.37 5.59
N ASP A 27 -5.99 -9.20 6.09
CA ASP A 27 -4.58 -8.79 6.17
C ASP A 27 -3.80 -9.62 7.22
N LYS A 28 -4.44 -10.01 8.33
CA LYS A 28 -3.88 -10.98 9.29
C LYS A 28 -3.59 -12.34 8.65
N TYR A 29 -4.53 -12.89 7.89
CA TYR A 29 -4.36 -14.18 7.21
C TYR A 29 -3.34 -14.11 6.07
N MET A 30 -3.25 -12.97 5.36
CA MET A 30 -2.16 -12.69 4.41
C MET A 30 -0.80 -12.73 5.12
N PHE A 31 -0.69 -12.10 6.29
CA PHE A 31 0.53 -12.08 7.10
C PHE A 31 0.90 -13.48 7.60
N GLU A 32 -0.06 -14.25 8.10
CA GLU A 32 0.19 -15.62 8.55
C GLU A 32 0.71 -16.48 7.40
N HIS A 33 0.15 -16.32 6.20
CA HIS A 33 0.62 -17.02 5.01
C HIS A 33 2.04 -16.61 4.65
N LEU A 34 2.34 -15.30 4.59
CA LEU A 34 3.69 -14.83 4.32
C LEU A 34 4.69 -15.32 5.38
N SER A 35 4.33 -15.25 6.65
CA SER A 35 5.15 -15.74 7.77
C SER A 35 5.47 -17.22 7.62
N PHE A 36 4.52 -18.03 7.17
CA PHE A 36 4.77 -19.44 6.88
C PHE A 36 5.81 -19.63 5.77
N LEU A 37 5.70 -18.87 4.67
CA LEU A 37 6.66 -18.95 3.56
C LEU A 37 8.06 -18.49 3.99
N VAL A 38 8.16 -17.36 4.68
CA VAL A 38 9.44 -16.81 5.17
C VAL A 38 10.12 -17.78 6.14
N ASN A 39 9.37 -18.39 7.06
CA ASN A 39 9.95 -19.39 7.98
C ASN A 39 10.35 -20.68 7.27
N LYS A 40 9.68 -21.04 6.18
CA LYS A 40 9.98 -22.25 5.42
C LYS A 40 11.22 -22.09 4.53
N TRP A 41 11.46 -20.88 4.02
CA TRP A 41 12.62 -20.55 3.18
C TRP A 41 13.32 -19.29 3.70
N PRO A 42 14.03 -19.38 4.84
CA PRO A 42 14.59 -18.21 5.52
C PRO A 42 15.71 -17.50 4.75
N GLU A 43 16.41 -18.23 3.86
CA GLU A 43 17.51 -17.68 3.05
C GLU A 43 17.02 -17.02 1.74
N GLU A 44 15.73 -17.19 1.41
CA GLU A 44 15.16 -16.67 0.17
C GLU A 44 14.67 -15.23 0.33
N LYS A 45 14.64 -14.51 -0.80
CA LYS A 45 14.07 -13.16 -0.87
C LYS A 45 12.66 -13.21 -1.42
N PHE A 46 11.76 -12.49 -0.77
CA PHE A 46 10.36 -12.41 -1.16
C PHE A 46 10.03 -11.02 -1.70
N ILE A 47 9.33 -10.97 -2.83
CA ILE A 47 8.71 -9.74 -3.35
C ILE A 47 7.20 -9.85 -3.12
N ILE A 48 6.67 -8.93 -2.33
CA ILE A 48 5.25 -8.86 -2.02
C ILE A 48 4.62 -7.78 -2.88
N TRP A 49 3.84 -8.20 -3.87
CA TRP A 49 3.11 -7.31 -4.75
C TRP A 49 1.67 -7.17 -4.28
N ALA A 50 1.34 -6.02 -3.69
CA ALA A 50 -0.01 -5.74 -3.20
C ALA A 50 -0.30 -4.24 -3.24
N HIS A 51 -1.56 -3.88 -3.01
CA HIS A 51 -1.98 -2.48 -2.90
C HIS A 51 -1.24 -1.75 -1.77
N ASN A 52 -1.02 -0.44 -1.93
CA ASN A 52 -0.33 0.40 -0.95
C ASN A 52 -0.81 0.17 0.49
N TYR A 53 -2.12 0.22 0.75
CA TYR A 53 -2.64 0.01 2.11
C TYR A 53 -2.28 -1.35 2.72
N HIS A 54 -2.06 -2.41 1.93
CA HIS A 54 -1.65 -3.72 2.45
C HIS A 54 -0.18 -3.74 2.88
N ILE A 55 0.66 -2.91 2.27
CA ILE A 55 2.11 -2.94 2.49
C ILE A 55 2.58 -1.79 3.39
N ARG A 56 1.70 -1.05 4.04
CA ARG A 56 2.08 0.03 4.94
C ARG A 56 2.61 -0.51 6.28
N LYS A 57 3.71 0.03 6.78
CA LYS A 57 4.32 -0.37 8.07
C LYS A 57 3.46 -0.03 9.28
N ASN A 58 2.62 1.00 9.21
CA ASN A 58 1.81 1.49 10.34
C ASN A 58 0.43 1.96 9.85
N ASN A 59 -0.28 1.14 9.07
CA ASN A 59 -1.55 1.53 8.44
C ASN A 59 -2.61 1.95 9.48
N SER A 60 -2.59 1.34 10.66
CA SER A 60 -3.51 1.66 11.76
C SER A 60 -3.36 3.10 12.29
N LEU A 61 -2.19 3.72 12.09
CA LEU A 61 -1.95 5.13 12.43
C LEU A 61 -2.45 6.11 11.36
N SER A 62 -2.84 5.63 10.18
CA SER A 62 -3.41 6.47 9.13
C SER A 62 -4.84 6.90 9.46
N ARG A 63 -5.24 8.08 8.99
CA ARG A 63 -6.60 8.61 9.15
C ARG A 63 -7.33 8.55 7.82
N GLY A 64 -8.48 7.90 7.80
CA GLY A 64 -9.31 7.68 6.61
C GLY A 64 -10.02 6.34 6.67
N TRP A 65 -10.65 5.96 5.56
CA TRP A 65 -11.24 4.62 5.41
C TRP A 65 -10.14 3.55 5.36
N LEU A 66 -10.44 2.30 5.78
CA LEU A 66 -9.48 1.18 5.82
C LEU A 66 -8.20 1.43 6.65
N ASN A 67 -8.36 1.92 7.88
CA ASN A 67 -7.27 2.11 8.85
C ASN A 67 -7.08 0.90 9.80
N GLN A 68 -7.46 -0.30 9.38
CA GLN A 68 -7.16 -1.52 10.15
C GLN A 68 -5.69 -1.90 9.98
N LYS A 69 -5.14 -2.72 10.88
CA LYS A 69 -3.78 -3.26 10.70
C LYS A 69 -3.66 -3.93 9.33
N SER A 70 -2.60 -3.58 8.61
CA SER A 70 -2.30 -4.16 7.30
C SER A 70 -1.34 -5.33 7.40
N LEU A 71 -1.22 -6.11 6.33
CA LEU A 71 -0.17 -7.13 6.17
C LEU A 71 1.22 -6.57 6.51
N GLY A 72 1.56 -5.39 5.99
CA GLY A 72 2.85 -4.75 6.19
C GLY A 72 3.09 -4.35 7.64
N GLU A 73 2.04 -3.97 8.36
CA GLU A 73 2.11 -3.63 9.77
C GLU A 73 2.32 -4.86 10.64
N PHE A 74 1.53 -5.92 10.45
CA PHE A 74 1.78 -7.20 11.12
C PHE A 74 3.19 -7.74 10.83
N PHE A 75 3.66 -7.58 9.60
CA PHE A 75 5.01 -8.01 9.22
C PHE A 75 6.07 -7.20 9.97
N SER A 76 5.95 -5.87 10.01
CA SER A 76 6.91 -4.97 10.68
C SER A 76 6.94 -5.16 12.20
N GLU A 77 5.85 -5.60 12.80
CA GLU A 77 5.80 -5.92 14.24
C GLU A 77 6.57 -7.19 14.59
N ARG A 78 6.69 -8.14 13.64
CA ARG A 78 7.36 -9.44 13.86
C ARG A 78 8.76 -9.51 13.28
N TYR A 79 9.00 -8.86 12.16
CA TYR A 79 10.23 -8.95 11.38
C TYR A 79 10.73 -7.54 11.02
N ASN A 80 12.03 -7.32 11.18
CA ASN A 80 12.67 -6.02 10.93
C ASN A 80 13.46 -5.99 9.61
N ASN A 81 13.35 -7.04 8.78
CA ASN A 81 14.11 -7.23 7.54
C ASN A 81 13.24 -7.05 6.29
N SER A 82 12.45 -5.98 6.22
CA SER A 82 11.62 -5.63 5.07
C SER A 82 11.94 -4.25 4.52
N TYR A 83 11.62 -4.04 3.24
CA TYR A 83 11.65 -2.74 2.58
C TYR A 83 10.28 -2.48 1.95
N HIS A 84 9.60 -1.44 2.42
CA HIS A 84 8.23 -1.10 2.04
C HIS A 84 8.23 0.02 1.01
N LEU A 85 7.73 -0.26 -0.20
CA LEU A 85 7.78 0.65 -1.34
C LEU A 85 6.37 1.00 -1.82
N GLY A 86 5.91 2.21 -1.55
CA GLY A 86 4.61 2.69 -2.03
C GLY A 86 4.66 3.14 -3.50
N ILE A 87 3.54 3.05 -4.22
CA ILE A 87 3.42 3.54 -5.60
C ILE A 87 2.29 4.55 -5.69
N TYR A 88 2.58 5.73 -6.24
CA TYR A 88 1.64 6.85 -6.32
C TYR A 88 1.55 7.38 -7.75
N MET A 89 0.39 7.97 -8.06
CA MET A 89 0.13 8.59 -9.36
C MET A 89 -0.37 10.02 -9.19
N LYS A 90 -0.02 10.92 -10.12
CA LYS A 90 -0.35 12.34 -10.02
C LYS A 90 -1.56 12.75 -10.85
N GLU A 91 -1.71 12.19 -12.04
CA GLU A 91 -2.78 12.52 -12.98
C GLU A 91 -2.98 11.42 -14.03
N GLY A 92 -4.01 11.58 -14.86
CA GLY A 92 -4.42 10.63 -15.89
C GLY A 92 -5.67 9.84 -15.47
N SER A 93 -5.73 8.58 -15.86
CA SER A 93 -6.85 7.68 -15.54
C SER A 93 -6.39 6.26 -15.25
N ALA A 94 -7.16 5.54 -14.47
CA ALA A 94 -6.91 4.15 -14.09
C ALA A 94 -8.18 3.31 -14.29
N ALA A 95 -8.03 1.98 -14.33
CA ALA A 95 -9.16 1.06 -14.36
C ALA A 95 -9.53 0.64 -12.93
N ASN A 96 -10.82 0.56 -12.61
CA ASN A 96 -11.28 0.00 -11.34
C ASN A 96 -11.31 -1.53 -11.39
N ASN A 97 -11.71 -2.18 -10.30
CA ASN A 97 -11.77 -3.64 -10.21
C ASN A 97 -12.75 -4.31 -11.19
N LYS A 98 -13.57 -3.53 -11.92
CA LYS A 98 -14.46 -4.00 -12.99
C LYS A 98 -13.92 -3.65 -14.39
N GLY A 99 -12.66 -3.22 -14.50
CA GLY A 99 -12.05 -2.77 -15.75
C GLY A 99 -12.54 -1.39 -16.23
N LYS A 100 -13.48 -0.74 -15.52
CA LYS A 100 -14.04 0.54 -15.97
C LYS A 100 -13.05 1.68 -15.67
N PRO A 101 -12.73 2.53 -16.65
CA PRO A 101 -11.83 3.66 -16.42
C PRO A 101 -12.44 4.70 -15.49
N TYR A 102 -11.59 5.36 -14.70
CA TYR A 102 -11.90 6.52 -13.89
C TYR A 102 -10.72 7.50 -13.87
N ASN A 103 -11.02 8.78 -13.71
CA ASN A 103 -10.00 9.82 -13.67
C ASN A 103 -9.40 9.93 -12.27
N ILE A 104 -8.08 10.12 -12.22
CA ILE A 104 -7.37 10.46 -11.00
C ILE A 104 -7.85 11.84 -10.53
N LYS A 105 -8.25 11.95 -9.26
CA LYS A 105 -8.76 13.22 -8.71
C LYS A 105 -7.61 14.18 -8.44
N SER A 106 -7.88 15.47 -8.61
CA SER A 106 -6.89 16.51 -8.31
C SER A 106 -6.36 16.44 -6.87
N HIS A 107 -5.08 16.72 -6.73
CA HIS A 107 -4.33 16.63 -5.47
C HIS A 107 -4.17 18.01 -4.83
N SER A 108 -4.36 18.12 -3.52
CA SER A 108 -4.13 19.35 -2.76
C SER A 108 -2.65 19.71 -2.72
N LYS A 109 -2.29 21.00 -2.66
CA LYS A 109 -0.88 21.46 -2.68
C LYS A 109 0.03 20.70 -1.69
N ASN A 110 -0.46 20.40 -0.49
CA ASN A 110 0.27 19.67 0.56
C ASN A 110 -0.01 18.15 0.53
N SER A 111 -0.19 17.59 -0.66
CA SER A 111 -0.34 16.14 -0.80
C SER A 111 1.01 15.49 -1.08
N LEU A 112 1.13 14.21 -0.71
CA LEU A 112 2.28 13.38 -1.04
C LEU A 112 2.57 13.44 -2.55
N GLU A 113 1.54 13.29 -3.39
CA GLU A 113 1.71 13.28 -4.84
C GLU A 113 2.20 14.64 -5.36
N ASN A 114 1.68 15.75 -4.83
CA ASN A 114 2.19 17.06 -5.22
C ASN A 114 3.62 17.31 -4.74
N HIS A 115 3.99 16.84 -3.55
CA HIS A 115 5.36 16.94 -3.07
C HIS A 115 6.34 16.21 -4.00
N LEU A 116 6.02 14.98 -4.40
CA LEU A 116 6.86 14.21 -5.34
C LEU A 116 7.14 14.97 -6.63
N PHE A 117 6.13 15.62 -7.20
CA PHE A 117 6.21 16.21 -8.55
C PHE A 117 6.42 17.74 -8.58
N SER A 118 6.62 18.38 -7.42
CA SER A 118 6.79 19.84 -7.33
C SER A 118 8.20 20.34 -7.65
N ILE A 119 9.22 19.51 -7.46
CA ILE A 119 10.63 19.92 -7.54
C ILE A 119 11.32 19.54 -8.86
N ASN A 120 10.69 18.69 -9.68
CA ASN A 120 11.26 18.27 -10.96
C ASN A 120 10.17 17.94 -11.98
N ASN A 121 10.56 17.91 -13.26
CA ASN A 121 9.67 17.62 -14.38
C ASN A 121 9.76 16.16 -14.86
N TYR A 122 10.32 15.25 -14.05
CA TYR A 122 10.41 13.84 -14.44
C TYR A 122 9.03 13.17 -14.42
N ASN A 123 8.84 12.20 -15.31
CA ASN A 123 7.61 11.41 -15.40
C ASN A 123 7.57 10.29 -14.35
N ILE A 124 8.73 9.79 -13.94
CA ILE A 124 8.87 8.75 -12.92
C ILE A 124 9.90 9.23 -11.91
N ILE A 125 9.57 9.13 -10.62
CA ILE A 125 10.41 9.57 -9.52
C ILE A 125 10.49 8.44 -8.51
N PHE A 126 11.68 8.15 -8.03
CA PHE A 126 11.87 7.36 -6.82
C PHE A 126 12.39 8.27 -5.71
N GLU A 127 11.66 8.35 -4.60
CA GLU A 127 12.07 9.08 -3.40
C GLU A 127 12.31 8.08 -2.27
N SER A 128 13.55 8.01 -1.79
CA SER A 128 13.90 7.18 -0.63
C SER A 128 13.78 8.00 0.66
N PHE A 129 13.12 7.44 1.67
CA PHE A 129 12.92 8.10 2.97
C PHE A 129 14.07 7.82 3.95
N LYS A 130 15.27 7.46 3.45
CA LYS A 130 16.46 7.21 4.28
C LYS A 130 17.01 8.46 4.97
N ASN A 131 16.78 9.65 4.40
CA ASN A 131 17.26 10.89 4.98
C ASN A 131 16.41 11.26 6.21
N LYS A 132 17.07 11.33 7.37
CA LYS A 132 16.49 11.60 8.68
C LYS A 132 16.30 13.10 8.98
N ASP A 133 16.57 13.98 8.02
CA ASP A 133 16.31 15.41 8.15
C ASP A 133 14.83 15.64 8.51
N PRO A 134 14.53 16.16 9.72
CA PRO A 134 13.16 16.35 10.16
C PRO A 134 12.40 17.34 9.28
N GLN A 135 13.07 18.22 8.52
CA GLN A 135 12.42 19.20 7.64
C GLN A 135 11.83 18.57 6.36
N LYS A 136 12.18 17.32 6.05
CA LYS A 136 11.65 16.63 4.88
C LYS A 136 10.14 16.46 4.97
N TRP A 137 9.44 16.72 3.87
CA TRP A 137 7.98 16.66 3.79
C TRP A 137 7.44 15.29 4.20
N TYR A 138 8.15 14.20 3.87
CA TYR A 138 7.74 12.83 4.17
C TYR A 138 7.83 12.46 5.66
N ASN A 139 8.43 13.33 6.50
CA ASN A 139 8.48 13.17 7.95
C ASN A 139 7.31 13.87 8.69
N HIS A 140 6.39 14.47 7.94
CA HIS A 140 5.21 15.16 8.47
C HIS A 140 3.91 14.53 7.94
N GLU A 141 2.77 14.84 8.59
CA GLU A 141 1.46 14.40 8.11
C GLU A 141 1.19 15.01 6.73
N GLN A 142 0.94 14.14 5.76
CA GLN A 142 0.57 14.48 4.39
C GLN A 142 -0.84 14.01 4.08
N THR A 143 -1.51 14.72 3.18
CA THR A 143 -2.69 14.16 2.50
C THR A 143 -2.21 13.26 1.36
N GLU A 144 -2.88 12.15 1.13
CA GLU A 144 -2.68 11.32 -0.06
C GLU A 144 -4.02 10.90 -0.64
N ARG A 145 -4.00 10.30 -1.83
CA ARG A 145 -5.15 9.65 -2.45
C ARG A 145 -4.86 8.19 -2.71
N GLU A 146 -5.49 7.32 -1.91
CA GLU A 146 -5.56 5.90 -2.19
C GLU A 146 -6.28 5.69 -3.54
N SER A 147 -5.68 4.85 -4.40
CA SER A 147 -6.17 4.61 -5.77
C SER A 147 -6.38 5.89 -6.59
N GLY A 148 -5.71 6.99 -6.24
CA GLY A 148 -5.90 8.29 -6.89
C GLY A 148 -7.25 8.96 -6.62
N VAL A 149 -8.07 8.43 -5.70
CA VAL A 149 -9.44 8.93 -5.44
C VAL A 149 -9.68 9.20 -3.96
N ASP A 150 -9.39 8.26 -3.06
CA ASP A 150 -9.85 8.33 -1.67
C ASP A 150 -8.83 9.04 -0.79
N LYS A 151 -9.25 10.16 -0.18
CA LYS A 151 -8.33 10.98 0.64
C LYS A 151 -8.01 10.27 1.95
N ARG A 152 -6.73 10.22 2.28
CA ARG A 152 -6.23 9.77 3.58
C ARG A 152 -5.17 10.73 4.10
N LYS A 153 -4.89 10.65 5.40
CA LYS A 153 -3.76 11.34 6.03
C LYS A 153 -2.84 10.33 6.69
N LEU A 154 -1.55 10.51 6.50
CA LEU A 154 -0.50 9.67 7.06
C LEU A 154 0.84 10.41 7.08
N VAL A 155 1.80 9.91 7.85
CA VAL A 155 3.21 10.35 7.78
C VAL A 155 3.97 9.38 6.87
N PRO A 156 4.41 9.78 5.65
CA PRO A 156 4.92 8.82 4.66
C PRO A 156 6.10 7.96 5.12
N SER A 157 7.05 8.52 5.87
CA SER A 157 8.21 7.77 6.39
C SER A 157 7.86 6.77 7.49
N GLN A 158 6.71 6.93 8.16
CA GLN A 158 6.18 5.92 9.08
C GLN A 158 5.50 4.77 8.34
N GLN A 159 5.11 4.97 7.07
CA GLN A 159 4.37 3.99 6.29
C GLN A 159 5.26 3.19 5.33
N TYR A 160 6.28 3.83 4.76
CA TYR A 160 7.14 3.25 3.72
C TYR A 160 8.62 3.58 3.98
N ASP A 161 9.51 2.88 3.29
CA ASP A 161 10.96 3.18 3.22
C ASP A 161 11.30 4.04 1.99
N GLY A 162 10.41 4.06 1.02
CA GLY A 162 10.42 4.97 -0.11
C GLY A 162 9.14 4.86 -0.92
N VAL A 163 9.03 5.70 -1.95
CA VAL A 163 7.90 5.70 -2.88
C VAL A 163 8.36 5.86 -4.32
N ILE A 164 7.61 5.25 -5.23
CA ILE A 164 7.66 5.53 -6.66
C ILE A 164 6.48 6.43 -7.00
N GLY A 165 6.74 7.59 -7.60
CA GLY A 165 5.74 8.43 -8.22
C GLY A 165 5.70 8.22 -9.73
N ILE A 166 4.51 8.11 -10.30
CA ILE A 166 4.26 8.14 -11.74
C ILE A 166 3.40 9.38 -12.07
N ARG A 167 3.88 10.27 -12.94
CA ARG A 167 3.21 11.54 -13.21
C ARG A 167 1.87 11.30 -13.89
N HIS A 168 1.92 10.65 -15.05
CA HIS A 168 0.74 10.39 -15.87
C HIS A 168 0.51 8.89 -15.98
N VAL A 169 -0.68 8.42 -15.62
CA VAL A 169 -1.09 7.01 -15.76
C VAL A 169 -2.22 6.86 -16.76
N THR A 170 -2.23 5.72 -17.45
CA THR A 170 -3.34 5.30 -18.32
C THR A 170 -3.98 4.03 -17.75
N PRO A 171 -5.25 3.74 -18.07
CA PRO A 171 -5.90 2.53 -17.61
C PRO A 171 -5.12 1.30 -18.03
N ALA A 172 -5.03 0.32 -17.13
CA ALA A 172 -4.44 -0.97 -17.46
C ALA A 172 -5.24 -1.60 -18.62
N LYS A 173 -4.54 -2.23 -19.56
CA LYS A 173 -5.20 -3.00 -20.62
C LYS A 173 -5.81 -4.24 -19.99
N ASP A 174 -7.10 -4.46 -20.22
CA ASP A 174 -7.69 -5.75 -19.94
C ASP A 174 -7.11 -6.75 -20.96
N ILE A 175 -6.43 -7.78 -20.46
CA ILE A 175 -5.82 -8.82 -21.29
C ILE A 175 -6.85 -9.85 -21.79
N TYR A 176 -8.11 -9.70 -21.39
CA TYR A 176 -9.23 -10.56 -21.80
C TYR A 176 -10.32 -9.83 -22.59
N ALA A 177 -10.07 -8.59 -23.02
CA ALA A 177 -10.97 -7.79 -23.87
C ALA A 177 -10.65 -7.94 -25.37
#